data_AF-A0A9X8VBW0-F1
#
_entry.id   AF-A0A9X8VBW0-F1
#
_cell.length_a   1.000
_cell.length_b   1.000
_cell.length_c   1.000
_cell.angle_alpha   90.00
_cell.angle_beta   90.00
_cell.angle_gamma   90.00
#
_symmetry.space_group_name_H-M   'P 1'
#
loop_
_entity.id
_entity.type
_entity.pdbx_description
1 polymer ?
#
loop_
_entity_poly.entity_id
_entity_poly.type
_entity_poly.pdbx_seq_one_letter_code
_entity_poly.pdbx_strand_id
1 'polypeptide(L)'
;MSTDTIQKLARPSVLGGAMIIAGTAVGAGMFSIPIVTSGVWFSGSVALLVYTWACMLLSGLMILEATLHYPSGASFNTMVKDLLGKGWNAVNGLSVAFVLYILTYAYISAGGSIIAHTLEGIVGVGQTTAGLVFALVVAFIVWLSTRA
;
A
#
# COMPACT_ATOMS: atom_id res chain seq x y z
N MET A 1 -47.08 8.92 -2.42
CA MET A 1 -46.89 7.90 -1.38
C MET A 1 -46.34 6.65 -2.03
N SER A 2 -45.02 6.47 -2.05
CA SER A 2 -44.34 5.17 -2.02
C SER A 2 -42.83 5.41 -1.95
N THR A 3 -42.34 5.29 -0.71
CA THR A 3 -41.05 4.66 -0.40
C THR A 3 -39.78 5.41 -0.83
N ASP A 4 -39.42 6.42 -0.02
CA ASP A 4 -38.04 6.73 0.34
C ASP A 4 -37.32 5.43 0.73
N THR A 5 -36.74 4.77 -0.26
CA THR A 5 -35.77 3.71 -0.03
C THR A 5 -34.50 4.43 0.38
N ILE A 6 -34.43 4.80 1.67
CA ILE A 6 -33.19 5.16 2.36
C ILE A 6 -32.27 3.96 2.16
N GLN A 7 -31.51 4.00 1.07
CA GLN A 7 -30.34 3.18 0.89
C GLN A 7 -29.46 3.54 2.08
N LYS A 8 -29.47 2.70 3.12
CA LYS A 8 -28.46 2.72 4.16
C LYS A 8 -27.13 2.50 3.44
N LEU A 9 -26.51 3.59 2.98
CA LEU A 9 -25.07 3.60 2.75
C LEU A 9 -24.48 3.28 4.12
N ALA A 10 -24.15 2.02 4.34
CA ALA A 10 -23.36 1.60 5.47
C ALA A 10 -22.12 2.48 5.44
N ARG A 11 -22.03 3.45 6.36
CA ARG A 11 -20.86 4.32 6.46
C ARG A 11 -19.66 3.38 6.60
N PRO A 12 -18.68 3.43 5.68
CA PRO A 12 -17.50 2.59 5.80
C PRO A 12 -16.88 2.83 7.18
N SER A 13 -16.55 1.74 7.88
CA SER A 13 -16.06 1.85 9.25
C SER A 13 -14.68 2.51 9.24
N VAL A 14 -14.49 3.55 10.04
CA VAL A 14 -13.19 4.22 10.21
C VAL A 14 -12.12 3.21 10.62
N LEU A 15 -12.51 2.23 11.45
CA LEU A 15 -11.65 1.14 11.85
C LEU A 15 -11.22 0.25 10.68
N GLY A 16 -12.14 -0.08 9.76
CA GLY A 16 -11.83 -0.88 8.58
C GLY A 16 -10.89 -0.16 7.63
N GLY A 17 -11.14 1.13 7.38
CA GLY A 17 -10.24 1.98 6.60
C GLY A 17 -8.85 2.11 7.24
N ALA A 18 -8.81 2.34 8.55
CA ALA A 18 -7.55 2.43 9.31
C ALA A 18 -6.75 1.13 9.26
N MET A 19 -7.40 -0.04 9.35
CA MET A 19 -6.72 -1.34 9.26
C MET A 19 -6.12 -1.59 7.88
N ILE A 20 -6.79 -1.19 6.79
CA ILE A 20 -6.26 -1.32 5.43
C ILE A 20 -5.02 -0.42 5.25
N ILE A 21 -5.09 0.82 5.74
CA ILE A 21 -3.96 1.76 5.68
C ILE A 21 -2.80 1.26 6.56
N ALA A 22 -3.08 0.80 7.78
CA ALA A 22 -2.07 0.26 8.68
C ALA A 22 -1.37 -0.97 8.07
N GLY A 23 -2.12 -1.88 7.44
CA GLY A 23 -1.56 -3.06 6.79
C GLY A 23 -0.62 -2.73 5.63
N THR A 24 -0.97 -1.74 4.82
CA THR A 24 -0.13 -1.29 3.69
C THR A 24 1.07 -0.46 4.15
N ALA A 25 0.96 0.28 5.27
CA ALA A 25 2.05 1.06 5.85
C ALA A 25 3.10 0.19 6.56
N VAL A 26 2.70 -0.87 7.27
CA VAL A 26 3.63 -1.79 7.94
C VAL A 26 4.45 -2.56 6.90
N GLY A 27 3.79 -3.28 5.99
CA GLY A 27 4.39 -3.90 4.80
C GLY A 27 5.71 -4.69 4.92
N ALA A 28 6.22 -5.17 3.78
CA ALA A 28 7.48 -5.91 3.73
C ALA A 28 8.72 -5.02 3.96
N GLY A 29 8.59 -3.71 3.70
CA GLY A 29 9.69 -2.75 3.83
C GLY A 29 10.16 -2.53 5.27
N MET A 30 9.30 -2.76 6.27
CA MET A 30 9.64 -2.52 7.68
C MET A 30 10.72 -3.45 8.22
N PHE A 31 10.89 -4.67 7.66
CA PHE A 31 12.02 -5.54 8.03
C PHE A 31 13.37 -4.99 7.58
N SER A 32 13.40 -4.23 6.49
CA SER A 32 14.65 -3.65 5.96
C SER A 32 15.04 -2.34 6.64
N ILE A 33 14.11 -1.64 7.30
CA ILE A 33 14.39 -0.34 7.95
C ILE A 33 15.49 -0.44 9.03
N PRO A 34 15.46 -1.42 9.97
CA PRO A 34 16.52 -1.58 10.96
C PRO A 34 17.88 -1.92 10.35
N ILE A 35 17.88 -2.67 9.25
CA ILE A 35 19.10 -3.10 8.56
C ILE A 35 19.83 -1.90 7.95
N VAL A 36 19.09 -1.03 7.24
CA VAL A 36 19.68 0.17 6.60
C VAL A 36 20.02 1.29 7.57
N THR A 37 19.35 1.35 8.72
CA THR A 37 19.62 2.37 9.77
C THR A 37 20.73 1.96 10.74
N SER A 38 21.26 0.74 10.64
CA SER A 38 22.40 0.27 11.45
C SER A 38 23.68 1.11 11.29
N GLY A 39 23.83 1.80 10.16
CA GLY A 39 24.95 2.72 9.89
C GLY A 39 24.75 4.15 10.38
N VAL A 40 23.54 4.51 10.82
CA VAL A 40 23.20 5.84 11.35
C VAL A 40 23.15 5.73 12.87
N TRP A 41 23.87 6.61 13.58
CA TRP A 41 23.81 6.68 15.04
C TRP A 41 22.36 6.74 15.52
N PHE A 42 22.05 6.09 16.65
CA PHE A 42 20.67 5.95 17.17
C PHE A 42 19.87 7.26 17.16
N SER A 43 20.50 8.36 17.60
CA SER A 43 19.88 9.70 17.61
C SER A 43 19.51 10.21 16.21
N GLY A 44 20.38 9.95 15.21
CA GLY A 44 20.13 10.31 13.82
C GLY A 44 18.96 9.52 13.21
N SER A 45 18.87 8.22 13.51
CA SER A 45 17.76 7.37 13.06
C SER A 45 16.42 7.81 13.67
N VAL A 46 16.41 8.17 14.94
CA VAL A 46 15.21 8.72 15.61
C VAL A 46 14.80 10.05 14.99
N ALA A 47 15.74 10.97 14.73
CA ALA A 47 15.45 12.25 14.10
C ALA A 47 14.86 12.08 12.68
N LEU A 48 15.43 11.19 11.87
CA LEU A 48 14.91 10.87 10.54
C LEU A 48 13.50 10.25 10.61
N LEU A 49 13.26 9.35 11.56
CA LEU A 49 11.95 8.73 11.75
C LEU A 49 10.88 9.77 12.10
N VAL A 50 11.17 10.69 13.03
CA VAL A 50 10.25 11.79 13.38
C VAL A 50 10.02 12.72 12.18
N TYR A 51 11.06 13.04 11.41
CA TYR A 51 10.94 13.87 10.23
C TYR A 51 10.05 13.24 9.14
N THR A 52 10.31 11.98 8.79
CA THR A 52 9.52 11.25 7.79
C THR A 52 8.08 11.05 8.27
N TRP A 53 7.88 10.73 9.55
CA TRP A 53 6.55 10.62 10.15
C TRP A 53 5.76 11.93 10.02
N ALA A 54 6.36 13.07 10.38
CA ALA A 54 5.72 14.37 10.27
C ALA A 54 5.39 14.72 8.80
N CYS A 55 6.32 14.47 7.87
CA CYS A 55 6.09 14.70 6.44
C CYS A 55 4.94 13.84 5.88
N MET A 56 4.88 12.56 6.27
CA MET A 56 3.84 11.63 5.84
C MET A 56 2.46 11.99 6.44
N LEU A 57 2.43 12.42 7.70
CA LEU A 57 1.22 12.89 8.37
C LEU A 57 0.65 14.15 7.71
N LEU A 58 1.49 15.17 7.47
CA LEU A 58 1.09 16.42 6.83
C LEU A 58 0.59 16.19 5.40
N SER A 59 1.29 15.34 4.64
CA SER A 59 0.87 14.97 3.28
C SER A 59 -0.48 14.24 3.28
N GLY A 60 -0.70 13.34 4.24
CA GLY A 60 -1.98 12.63 4.42
C GLY A 60 -3.13 13.58 4.77
N LEU A 61 -2.91 14.55 5.64
CA LEU A 61 -3.88 15.60 5.98
C LEU A 61 -4.25 16.46 4.76
N MET A 62 -3.27 16.85 3.93
CA MET A 62 -3.53 17.60 2.70
C MET A 62 -4.38 16.81 1.70
N ILE A 63 -4.08 15.52 1.52
CA ILE A 63 -4.87 14.64 0.63
C ILE A 63 -6.29 14.44 1.17
N LEU A 64 -6.44 14.32 2.49
CA LEU A 64 -7.75 14.19 3.15
C LEU A 64 -8.60 15.44 2.90
N GLU A 65 -8.03 16.63 3.10
CA GLU A 65 -8.72 17.90 2.85
C GLU A 65 -9.14 18.04 1.38
N ALA A 66 -8.24 17.71 0.45
CA ALA A 66 -8.56 17.71 -0.97
C ALA A 66 -9.70 16.72 -1.29
N THR A 67 -9.68 15.53 -0.68
CA THR A 67 -10.71 14.49 -0.90
C THR A 67 -12.08 14.91 -0.39
N LEU A 68 -12.15 15.70 0.68
CA LEU A 68 -13.41 16.15 1.27
C LEU A 68 -14.19 17.11 0.35
N HIS A 69 -13.51 17.76 -0.59
CA HIS A 69 -14.12 18.65 -1.60
C HIS A 69 -14.76 17.90 -2.78
N TYR A 70 -14.61 16.57 -2.86
CA TYR A 70 -15.13 15.75 -3.94
C TYR A 70 -16.30 14.84 -3.48
N PRO A 71 -17.26 14.51 -4.38
CA PRO A 71 -18.34 13.59 -4.06
C PRO A 71 -17.79 12.18 -3.74
N SER A 72 -18.49 11.47 -2.85
CA SER A 72 -18.14 10.11 -2.43
C SER A 72 -18.06 9.16 -3.63
N GLY A 73 -16.87 8.62 -3.91
CA GLY A 73 -16.59 7.74 -5.06
C GLY A 73 -15.68 8.34 -6.13
N ALA A 74 -15.23 9.60 -5.98
CA ALA A 74 -14.22 10.17 -6.85
C ALA A 74 -12.88 9.43 -6.71
N SER A 75 -12.36 8.89 -7.81
CA SER A 75 -11.04 8.24 -7.83
C SER A 75 -9.93 9.28 -7.74
N PHE A 76 -8.76 8.89 -7.20
CA PHE A 76 -7.58 9.76 -7.16
C PHE A 76 -7.21 10.32 -8.53
N ASN A 77 -7.38 9.52 -9.58
CA ASN A 77 -7.22 9.94 -10.98
C ASN A 77 -8.18 11.08 -11.38
N THR A 78 -9.43 11.02 -10.94
CA THR A 78 -10.43 12.08 -11.18
C THR A 78 -10.05 13.37 -10.46
N MET A 79 -9.60 13.26 -9.20
CA MET A 79 -9.18 14.40 -8.38
C MET A 79 -7.96 15.11 -8.99
N VAL A 80 -6.96 14.35 -9.44
CA VAL A 80 -5.77 14.92 -10.09
C VAL A 80 -6.13 15.54 -11.44
N LYS A 81 -7.02 14.90 -12.20
CA LYS A 81 -7.50 15.44 -13.49
C LYS A 81 -8.22 16.76 -13.31
N ASP A 82 -8.99 16.92 -12.25
CA ASP A 82 -9.78 18.12 -11.98
C ASP A 82 -8.93 19.25 -11.35
N LEU A 83 -7.94 18.94 -10.49
CA LEU A 83 -7.01 19.94 -9.92
C LEU A 83 -5.93 20.39 -10.92
N LEU A 84 -5.35 19.45 -11.66
CA LEU A 84 -4.09 19.64 -12.40
C LEU A 84 -4.25 19.50 -13.92
N GLY A 85 -5.37 18.95 -14.40
CA GLY A 85 -5.64 18.77 -15.83
C GLY A 85 -5.20 17.43 -16.41
N LYS A 86 -5.53 17.22 -17.69
CA LYS A 86 -5.48 15.90 -18.36
C LYS A 86 -4.05 15.38 -18.59
N GLY A 87 -3.08 16.26 -18.84
CA GLY A 87 -1.67 15.90 -19.03
C GLY A 87 -1.00 15.42 -17.74
N TRP A 88 -1.18 16.17 -16.65
CA TRP A 88 -0.65 15.83 -15.34
C TRP A 88 -1.29 14.58 -14.74
N ASN A 89 -2.56 14.33 -15.05
CA ASN A 89 -3.21 13.08 -14.67
C ASN A 89 -2.56 11.83 -15.32
N ALA A 90 -2.12 11.92 -16.57
CA ALA A 90 -1.41 10.82 -17.22
C ALA A 90 -0.05 10.55 -16.55
N VAL A 91 0.69 11.62 -16.23
CA VAL A 91 1.97 11.51 -15.49
C VAL A 91 1.74 10.90 -14.12
N ASN A 92 0.75 11.38 -13.36
CA ASN A 92 0.42 10.85 -12.05
C ASN A 92 0.02 9.37 -12.12
N GLY A 93 -0.85 9.00 -13.07
CA GLY A 93 -1.24 7.62 -13.30
C GLY A 93 -0.03 6.72 -13.62
N LEU A 94 0.90 7.19 -14.44
CA LEU A 94 2.15 6.48 -14.75
C LEU A 94 3.05 6.34 -13.51
N SER A 95 3.20 7.41 -12.72
CA SER A 95 3.98 7.37 -11.47
C SER A 95 3.39 6.39 -10.46
N VAL A 96 2.07 6.40 -10.27
CA VAL A 96 1.38 5.47 -9.39
C VAL A 96 1.56 4.03 -9.88
N ALA A 97 1.36 3.75 -11.17
CA ALA A 97 1.57 2.42 -11.75
C ALA A 97 3.00 1.92 -11.56
N PHE A 98 3.99 2.79 -11.77
CA PHE A 98 5.41 2.48 -11.57
C PHE A 98 5.73 2.15 -10.10
N VAL A 99 5.21 2.95 -9.16
CA VAL A 99 5.38 2.70 -7.72
C VAL A 99 4.74 1.37 -7.32
N LEU A 100 3.50 1.10 -7.75
CA LEU A 100 2.83 -0.18 -7.47
C LEU A 100 3.60 -1.38 -8.04
N TYR A 101 4.21 -1.22 -9.22
CA TYR A 101 5.04 -2.26 -9.83
C TYR A 101 6.29 -2.58 -8.98
N ILE A 102 7.05 -1.55 -8.59
CA ILE A 102 8.24 -1.73 -7.73
C ILE A 102 7.82 -2.30 -6.37
N LEU A 103 6.70 -1.85 -5.81
CA LEU A 103 6.20 -2.37 -4.54
C LEU A 103 5.88 -3.86 -4.68
N THR A 104 5.14 -4.26 -5.71
CA THR A 104 4.83 -5.67 -5.97
C THR A 104 6.09 -6.51 -6.13
N TYR A 105 7.07 -6.01 -6.88
CA TYR A 105 8.36 -6.68 -7.03
C TYR A 105 9.09 -6.83 -5.68
N ALA A 106 9.14 -5.76 -4.87
CA ALA A 106 9.76 -5.79 -3.56
C ALA A 106 9.07 -6.80 -2.63
N TYR A 107 7.73 -6.88 -2.65
CA TYR A 107 6.99 -7.86 -1.87
C TYR A 107 7.26 -9.31 -2.30
N ILE A 108 7.33 -9.58 -3.61
CA ILE A 108 7.65 -10.92 -4.12
C ILE A 108 9.10 -11.30 -3.79
N SER A 109 10.04 -10.36 -3.95
CA SER A 109 11.46 -10.57 -3.70
C SER A 109 11.75 -10.79 -2.21
N ALA A 110 11.25 -9.90 -1.34
CA ALA A 110 11.44 -10.00 0.10
C ALA A 110 10.64 -11.15 0.72
N GLY A 111 9.40 -11.40 0.26
CA GLY A 111 8.61 -12.55 0.70
C GLY A 111 9.24 -13.88 0.28
N GLY A 112 9.76 -13.94 -0.95
CA GLY A 112 10.44 -15.13 -1.48
C GLY A 112 11.70 -15.50 -0.71
N SER A 113 12.51 -14.53 -0.26
CA SER A 113 13.71 -14.82 0.55
C SER A 113 13.37 -15.33 1.96
N ILE A 114 12.33 -14.78 2.60
CA ILE A 114 11.86 -15.25 3.91
C ILE A 114 11.35 -16.69 3.82
N ILE A 115 10.58 -17.01 2.77
CA ILE A 115 10.04 -18.36 2.55
C ILE A 115 11.14 -19.34 2.17
N ALA A 116 12.10 -18.93 1.33
CA ALA A 116 13.26 -19.75 0.97
C ALA A 116 14.07 -20.15 2.22
N HIS A 117 14.40 -19.19 3.09
CA HIS A 117 15.10 -19.48 4.36
C HIS A 117 14.30 -20.37 5.31
N THR A 118 12.96 -20.26 5.31
CA THR A 118 12.10 -21.11 6.14
C THR A 118 11.98 -22.53 5.56
N LEU A 119 11.91 -22.66 4.24
CA LEU A 119 11.77 -23.94 3.54
C LEU A 119 13.09 -24.69 3.37
N GLU A 120 14.24 -24.01 3.32
CA GLU A 120 15.57 -24.65 3.34
C GLU A 120 15.71 -25.66 4.48
N GLY A 121 15.06 -25.42 5.62
CA GLY A 121 15.05 -26.34 6.76
C GLY A 121 14.16 -27.58 6.62
N ILE A 122 13.26 -27.65 5.62
CA ILE A 122 12.25 -28.72 5.48
C ILE A 122 12.35 -29.42 4.13
N VAL A 123 12.48 -28.67 3.03
CA VAL A 123 12.59 -29.16 1.66
C VAL A 123 13.55 -28.21 0.96
N GLY A 124 14.74 -28.68 0.56
CA GLY A 124 15.78 -27.86 -0.10
C GLY A 124 15.34 -27.31 -1.45
N VAL A 125 14.46 -26.31 -1.43
CA VAL A 125 13.81 -25.71 -2.60
C VAL A 125 14.50 -24.38 -2.90
N GLY A 126 14.90 -24.19 -4.15
CA GLY A 126 15.59 -22.96 -4.59
C GLY A 126 14.73 -21.70 -4.41
N GLN A 127 15.40 -20.56 -4.22
CA GLN A 127 14.77 -19.25 -4.00
C GLN A 127 13.78 -18.86 -5.12
N THR A 128 14.04 -19.25 -6.37
CA THR A 128 13.16 -18.98 -7.52
C THR A 128 11.83 -19.72 -7.42
N THR A 129 11.86 -20.98 -6.97
CA THR A 129 10.65 -21.80 -6.78
C THR A 129 9.84 -21.34 -5.57
N ALA A 130 10.49 -20.93 -4.47
CA ALA A 130 9.82 -20.36 -3.31
C ALA A 130 9.08 -19.04 -3.65
N GLY A 131 9.73 -18.15 -4.41
CA GLY A 131 9.12 -16.91 -4.91
C GLY A 131 7.93 -17.15 -5.84
N LEU A 132 8.00 -18.14 -6.73
CA LEU A 132 6.89 -18.51 -7.62
C LEU A 132 5.67 -19.06 -6.84
N VAL A 133 5.90 -19.94 -5.86
CA VAL A 133 4.82 -20.47 -5.01
C VAL A 133 4.16 -19.34 -4.22
N PHE A 134 4.94 -18.43 -3.64
CA PHE A 134 4.41 -17.26 -2.94
C PHE A 134 3.57 -16.37 -3.85
N ALA A 135 4.07 -16.05 -5.04
CA ALA A 135 3.36 -15.24 -6.03
C ALA A 135 2.03 -15.90 -6.45
N LEU A 136 2.01 -17.22 -6.66
CA LEU A 136 0.78 -17.95 -7.00
C LEU A 136 -0.24 -17.94 -5.86
N VAL A 137 0.20 -18.12 -4.61
CA VAL A 137 -0.70 -18.07 -3.44
C VAL A 137 -1.30 -16.67 -3.28
N VAL A 138 -0.49 -15.61 -3.36
CA VAL A 138 -0.98 -14.23 -3.27
C VAL A 138 -1.91 -13.90 -4.44
N ALA A 139 -1.55 -14.31 -5.67
CA ALA A 139 -2.40 -14.14 -6.83
C ALA A 139 -3.76 -14.83 -6.68
N PHE A 140 -3.79 -16.04 -6.11
CA PHE A 140 -5.03 -16.77 -5.83
C PHE A 140 -5.90 -16.06 -4.78
N ILE A 141 -5.30 -15.52 -3.72
CA ILE A 141 -6.03 -14.75 -2.70
C ILE A 141 -6.62 -13.47 -3.30
N VAL A 142 -5.85 -12.74 -4.12
CA VAL A 142 -6.35 -11.53 -4.81
C VAL A 142 -7.46 -11.88 -5.79
N TRP A 143 -7.33 -12.99 -6.51
CA TRP A 143 -8.38 -13.48 -7.42
C TRP A 143 -9.68 -13.78 -6.68
N LEU A 144 -9.62 -14.44 -5.52
CA LEU A 144 -10.78 -14.67 -4.65
C LEU A 144 -11.39 -13.35 -4.15
N SER A 145 -10.55 -12.40 -3.73
CA SER A 145 -10.99 -11.07 -3.27
C SER A 145 -11.71 -10.28 -4.36
N THR A 146 -11.25 -10.38 -5.62
CA THR A 146 -11.87 -9.68 -6.76
C THR A 146 -13.23 -10.29 -7.16
N ARG A 147 -13.54 -11.52 -6.69
CA ARG A 147 -14.81 -12.20 -6.94
C ARG A 147 -15.87 -11.94 -5.87
N ALA A 148 -15.50 -11.38 -4.72
CA ALA A 148 -16.40 -11.05 -3.61
C ALA A 148 -16.95 -9.62 -3.74
#